data_AF-A0A840VCP8-F1
#
_entry.id   AF-A0A840VCP8-F1
#
_cell.length_a   1.000
_cell.length_b   1.000
_cell.length_c   1.000
_cell.angle_alpha   90.00
_cell.angle_beta   90.00
_cell.angle_gamma   90.00
#
_symmetry.space_group_name_H-M   'P 1'
#
loop_
_entity.id
_entity.type
_entity.pdbx_description
1 polymer ?
#
loop_
_entity_poly.entity_id
_entity_poly.type
_entity_poly.pdbx_seq_one_letter_code
_entity_poly.pdbx_strand_id
1 'polypeptide(L)'
;MIADTIVDTMAASAFLAMAYVVNDLSTATEDSVVGEQRTTLMIALLSGALVETLAIATAPLCWVELNYMLNFTAALCLLALPAVFWPVARRLREGRAQVLNRRLEARARRAEAAAEEARFWLAKAEQAGHVGHWRLAVPGQTLTWSDEVFRIHGLWHEHYRPRLDSALAAFHPLDGARIGALLREVMEKGGEFDVTAKLRRPDGEIRNVVLRAQALRGRFGDVEAVQGVMVDVTETRRAETHPPAHAGLEDGTVDELTGLLSRKQFDASLGYEFKRAVRSKMPLGLVLIEIDQFARYTARHGRKSADACLRGVGEAVRAVPRRTGDLVARYSKTEIAVLLPLADAAGAECVAQKIAEAVRALALPDDVREGGLLTLSGGAAAFSGPDDLYNPQELTRRATQALADARLFGGDQVCRYRETEFTEKA
;
A
#
# COMPACT_ATOMS: atom_id res chain seq x y z
N MET A 1 37.09 -89.85 1.41
CA MET A 1 37.41 -89.51 2.83
C MET A 1 38.02 -88.12 2.98
N ILE A 2 39.31 -87.88 2.67
CA ILE A 2 39.90 -86.53 2.86
C ILE A 2 39.23 -85.47 1.95
N ALA A 3 38.90 -85.83 0.71
CA ALA A 3 38.19 -84.95 -0.22
C ALA A 3 36.77 -84.59 0.26
N ASP A 4 36.00 -85.56 0.75
CA ASP A 4 34.64 -85.33 1.25
C ASP A 4 34.64 -84.42 2.49
N THR A 5 35.59 -84.61 3.40
CA THR A 5 35.72 -83.77 4.60
C THR A 5 36.10 -82.32 4.23
N ILE A 6 36.94 -82.11 3.22
CA ILE A 6 37.28 -80.77 2.73
C ILE A 6 36.05 -80.10 2.10
N VAL A 7 35.30 -80.82 1.27
CA VAL A 7 34.08 -80.30 0.63
C VAL A 7 33.02 -79.91 1.67
N ASP A 8 32.78 -80.75 2.69
CA ASP A 8 31.81 -80.45 3.74
C ASP A 8 32.23 -79.26 4.62
N THR A 9 33.52 -79.17 4.96
CA THR A 9 34.04 -78.05 5.77
C THR A 9 33.98 -76.73 5.00
N MET A 10 34.20 -76.77 3.68
CA MET A 10 34.10 -75.59 2.82
C MET A 10 32.64 -75.19 2.55
N ALA A 11 31.73 -76.16 2.39
CA ALA A 11 30.30 -75.88 2.29
C ALA A 11 29.75 -75.23 3.57
N ALA A 12 30.15 -75.72 4.74
CA ALA A 12 29.79 -75.12 6.02
C ALA A 12 30.32 -73.69 6.17
N SER A 13 31.55 -73.42 5.70
CA SER A 13 32.17 -72.10 5.74
C SER A 13 31.46 -71.10 4.81
N ALA A 14 31.08 -71.54 3.60
CA ALA A 14 30.28 -70.73 2.68
C ALA A 14 28.89 -70.43 3.25
N PHE A 15 28.27 -71.41 3.93
CA PHE A 15 26.96 -71.23 4.56
C PHE A 15 27.00 -70.26 5.75
N LEU A 16 28.05 -70.33 6.58
CA LEU A 16 28.28 -69.38 7.67
C LEU A 16 28.56 -67.96 7.18
N ALA A 17 29.33 -67.81 6.10
CA ALA A 17 29.53 -66.52 5.46
C ALA A 17 28.22 -65.94 4.91
N MET A 18 27.36 -66.76 4.31
CA MET A 18 26.02 -66.35 3.86
C MET A 18 25.11 -65.96 5.03
N ALA A 19 25.11 -66.72 6.12
CA ALA A 19 24.28 -66.44 7.29
C ALA A 19 24.69 -65.14 8.00
N TYR A 20 25.99 -64.87 8.11
CA TYR A 20 26.51 -63.63 8.67
C TYR A 20 26.09 -62.42 7.83
N VAL A 21 26.12 -62.53 6.49
CA VAL A 21 25.68 -61.49 5.57
C VAL A 21 24.18 -61.20 5.68
N VAL A 22 23.34 -62.24 5.79
CA VAL A 22 21.89 -62.06 5.98
C VAL A 22 21.60 -61.37 7.32
N ASN A 23 22.34 -61.71 8.38
CA ASN A 23 22.18 -61.07 9.68
C ASN A 23 22.63 -59.60 9.67
N ASP A 24 23.79 -59.29 9.08
CA ASP A 24 24.32 -57.92 8.99
C ASP A 24 23.44 -57.00 8.12
N LEU A 25 22.88 -57.54 7.03
CA LEU A 25 21.87 -56.87 6.19
C LEU A 25 20.52 -56.67 6.90
N SER A 26 20.20 -57.49 7.91
CA SER A 26 18.96 -57.36 8.68
C SER A 26 19.03 -56.28 9.76
N THR A 27 20.24 -55.87 10.16
CA THR A 27 20.50 -54.90 11.24
C THR A 27 20.94 -53.51 10.77
N ALA A 28 21.12 -53.29 9.47
CA ALA A 28 21.65 -52.03 8.93
C ALA A 28 20.61 -50.88 8.86
N THR A 29 20.97 -49.70 9.38
CA THR A 29 20.20 -48.44 9.33
C THR A 29 20.71 -47.46 8.26
N GLU A 30 19.89 -46.46 7.89
CA GLU A 30 19.92 -45.58 6.70
C GLU A 30 21.27 -44.94 6.27
N ASP A 31 22.33 -44.92 7.08
CA ASP A 31 23.61 -44.23 6.77
C ASP A 31 24.74 -45.14 6.22
N SER A 32 24.55 -46.45 6.08
CA SER A 32 25.64 -47.40 5.75
C SER A 32 25.92 -47.64 4.25
N VAL A 33 25.33 -46.85 3.34
CA VAL A 33 25.33 -47.10 1.88
C VAL A 33 26.75 -47.16 1.25
N VAL A 34 27.76 -46.56 1.89
CA VAL A 34 29.16 -46.61 1.41
C VAL A 34 29.89 -47.87 1.86
N GLY A 35 29.49 -48.50 2.97
CA GLY A 35 30.04 -49.78 3.43
C GLY A 35 29.54 -50.97 2.60
N GLU A 36 28.30 -50.90 2.13
CA GLU A 36 27.56 -51.95 1.43
C GLU A 36 28.19 -52.39 0.10
N GLN A 37 28.82 -51.44 -0.63
CA GLN A 37 29.54 -51.76 -1.86
C GLN A 37 30.86 -52.50 -1.61
N ARG A 38 31.56 -52.21 -0.51
CA ARG A 38 32.84 -52.87 -0.19
C ARG A 38 32.63 -54.33 0.20
N THR A 39 31.63 -54.63 1.03
CA THR A 39 31.36 -56.01 1.47
C THR A 39 30.91 -56.89 0.31
N THR A 40 30.06 -56.38 -0.58
CA THR A 40 29.58 -57.11 -1.76
C THR A 40 30.69 -57.37 -2.79
N LEU A 41 31.57 -56.38 -3.03
CA LEU A 41 32.74 -56.57 -3.93
C LEU A 41 33.73 -57.58 -3.35
N MET A 42 33.94 -57.56 -2.03
CA MET A 42 34.85 -58.48 -1.34
C MET A 42 34.36 -59.93 -1.43
N ILE A 43 33.05 -60.16 -1.32
CA ILE A 43 32.45 -61.50 -1.44
C ILE A 43 32.55 -62.05 -2.87
N ALA A 44 32.33 -61.22 -3.89
CA ALA A 44 32.47 -61.65 -5.29
C ALA A 44 33.94 -61.96 -5.66
N LEU A 45 34.90 -61.22 -5.10
CA LEU A 45 36.32 -61.48 -5.27
C LEU A 45 36.77 -62.75 -4.54
N LEU A 46 36.26 -62.98 -3.32
CA LEU A 46 36.60 -64.17 -2.52
C LEU A 46 35.98 -65.45 -3.10
N SER A 47 34.77 -65.41 -3.68
CA SER A 47 34.16 -66.57 -4.34
C SER A 47 34.83 -66.92 -5.67
N GLY A 48 35.23 -65.92 -6.46
CA GLY A 48 36.01 -66.11 -7.68
C GLY A 48 37.40 -66.71 -7.40
N ALA A 49 38.10 -66.18 -6.38
CA ALA A 49 39.40 -66.69 -5.95
C ALA A 49 39.31 -68.16 -5.47
N LEU A 50 38.24 -68.53 -4.77
CA LEU A 50 38.01 -69.91 -4.32
C LEU A 50 37.93 -70.89 -5.49
N VAL A 51 37.20 -70.53 -6.55
CA VAL A 51 37.01 -71.35 -7.76
C VAL A 51 38.32 -71.51 -8.54
N GLU A 52 39.14 -70.46 -8.66
CA GLU A 52 40.47 -70.55 -9.28
C GLU A 52 41.43 -71.43 -8.48
N THR A 53 41.44 -71.32 -7.14
CA THR A 53 42.26 -72.22 -6.31
C THR A 53 41.84 -73.68 -6.39
N LEU A 54 40.55 -73.96 -6.58
CA LEU A 54 40.02 -75.31 -6.81
C LEU A 54 40.45 -75.87 -8.18
N ALA A 55 40.50 -75.04 -9.22
CA ALA A 55 40.92 -75.44 -10.56
C ALA A 55 42.43 -75.74 -10.64
N ILE A 56 43.26 -75.01 -9.88
CA ILE A 56 44.72 -75.20 -9.87
C ILE A 56 45.14 -76.42 -9.02
N ALA A 57 44.35 -76.79 -7.99
CA ALA A 57 44.70 -77.88 -7.07
C ALA A 57 44.43 -79.30 -7.61
N THR A 58 43.71 -79.45 -8.73
CA THR A 58 43.32 -80.77 -9.26
C THR A 58 43.79 -81.01 -10.69
N ALA A 59 44.96 -81.64 -10.83
CA ALA A 59 45.22 -82.55 -11.95
C ALA A 59 46.18 -83.68 -11.49
N PRO A 60 46.01 -84.95 -11.91
CA PRO A 60 45.14 -85.44 -12.99
C PRO A 60 44.22 -86.60 -12.55
N LEU A 61 42.93 -86.35 -12.36
CA LEU A 61 41.88 -87.37 -12.43
C LEU A 61 40.61 -86.75 -13.03
N CYS A 62 40.14 -87.35 -14.12
CA CYS A 62 38.85 -87.13 -14.82
C CYS A 62 38.43 -85.67 -15.12
N TRP A 63 39.10 -85.06 -16.10
CA TRP A 63 38.76 -83.73 -16.64
C TRP A 63 37.29 -83.57 -17.09
N VAL A 64 36.65 -84.65 -17.53
CA VAL A 64 35.27 -84.62 -18.03
C VAL A 64 34.27 -84.47 -16.89
N GLU A 65 34.37 -85.28 -15.83
CA GLU A 65 33.46 -85.20 -14.68
C GLU A 65 33.65 -83.91 -13.88
N LEU A 66 34.89 -83.42 -13.75
CA LEU A 66 35.17 -82.13 -13.11
C LEU A 66 34.54 -80.98 -13.89
N ASN A 67 34.61 -81.01 -15.24
CA ASN A 67 33.99 -80.02 -16.10
C ASN A 67 32.45 -80.08 -16.03
N TYR A 68 31.85 -81.28 -15.97
CA TYR A 68 30.40 -81.41 -15.76
C TYR A 68 29.98 -80.88 -14.39
N MET A 69 30.73 -81.18 -13.34
CA MET A 69 30.47 -80.68 -11.99
C MET A 69 30.61 -79.15 -11.93
N LEU A 70 31.68 -78.57 -12.46
CA LEU A 70 31.87 -77.11 -12.51
C LEU A 70 30.73 -76.43 -13.29
N ASN A 71 30.37 -76.97 -14.46
CA ASN A 71 29.29 -76.41 -15.27
C ASN A 71 27.92 -76.54 -14.57
N PHE A 72 27.68 -77.65 -13.87
CA PHE A 72 26.46 -77.85 -13.09
C PHE A 72 26.40 -76.89 -11.89
N THR A 73 27.52 -76.69 -11.19
CA THR A 73 27.58 -75.73 -10.08
C THR A 73 27.44 -74.30 -10.58
N ALA A 74 28.07 -73.95 -11.70
CA ALA A 74 27.92 -72.65 -12.34
C ALA A 74 26.48 -72.39 -12.80
N ALA A 75 25.81 -73.40 -13.38
CA ALA A 75 24.41 -73.31 -13.79
C ALA A 75 23.46 -73.12 -12.59
N LEU A 76 23.67 -73.86 -11.50
CA LEU A 76 22.92 -73.70 -10.26
C LEU A 76 23.15 -72.32 -9.62
N CYS A 77 24.38 -71.82 -9.63
CA CYS A 77 24.69 -70.48 -9.17
C CYS A 77 23.98 -69.43 -10.02
N LEU A 78 24.03 -69.55 -11.36
CA LEU A 78 23.34 -68.65 -12.28
C LEU A 78 21.81 -68.65 -12.11
N LEU A 79 21.21 -69.81 -11.80
CA LEU A 79 19.78 -69.92 -11.51
C LEU A 79 19.40 -69.35 -10.13
N ALA A 80 20.30 -69.38 -9.16
CA ALA A 80 20.09 -68.81 -7.82
C ALA A 80 20.34 -67.29 -7.77
N LEU A 81 21.17 -66.74 -8.66
CA LEU A 81 21.49 -65.30 -8.71
C LEU A 81 20.25 -64.40 -8.75
N PRO A 82 19.21 -64.64 -9.57
CA PRO A 82 17.99 -63.84 -9.56
C PRO A 82 17.28 -63.87 -8.20
N ALA A 83 17.21 -65.02 -7.52
CA ALA A 83 16.53 -65.12 -6.22
C ALA A 83 17.25 -64.31 -5.12
N VAL A 84 18.57 -64.16 -5.22
CA VAL A 84 19.39 -63.39 -4.28
C VAL A 84 19.47 -61.90 -4.66
N PHE A 85 19.66 -61.60 -5.94
CA PHE A 85 19.83 -60.21 -6.42
C PHE A 85 18.51 -59.48 -6.64
N TRP A 86 17.41 -60.16 -6.97
CA TRP A 86 16.12 -59.50 -7.21
C TRP A 86 15.56 -58.79 -5.98
N PRO A 87 15.58 -59.37 -4.76
CA PRO A 87 15.15 -58.66 -3.55
C PRO A 87 16.01 -57.43 -3.25
N VAL A 88 17.34 -57.52 -3.44
CA VAL A 88 18.27 -56.41 -3.23
C VAL A 88 18.06 -55.30 -4.26
N ALA A 89 17.97 -55.66 -5.54
CA ALA A 89 17.71 -54.72 -6.63
C ALA A 89 16.32 -54.06 -6.51
N ARG A 90 15.33 -54.78 -5.96
CA ARG A 90 14.00 -54.27 -5.65
C ARG A 90 14.05 -53.27 -4.49
N ARG A 91 14.70 -53.60 -3.38
CA ARG A 91 14.88 -52.68 -2.23
C ARG A 91 15.66 -51.42 -2.62
N LEU A 92 16.70 -51.54 -3.45
CA LEU A 92 17.44 -50.38 -3.95
C LEU A 92 16.58 -49.48 -4.87
N ARG A 93 15.73 -50.07 -5.72
CA ARG A 93 14.78 -49.32 -6.56
C ARG A 93 13.71 -48.64 -5.71
N GLU A 94 13.13 -49.34 -4.76
CA GLU A 94 12.11 -48.82 -3.84
C GLU A 94 12.69 -47.70 -2.95
N GLY A 95 13.89 -47.89 -2.39
CA GLY A 95 14.58 -46.87 -1.59
C GLY A 95 14.94 -45.61 -2.40
N ARG A 96 15.45 -45.76 -3.63
CA ARG A 96 15.70 -44.61 -4.53
C ARG A 96 14.42 -43.86 -4.89
N ALA A 97 13.34 -44.58 -5.17
CA ALA A 97 12.04 -43.98 -5.46
C ALA A 97 11.49 -43.23 -4.24
N GLN A 98 11.59 -43.81 -3.04
CA GLN A 98 11.15 -43.17 -1.80
C GLN A 98 11.95 -41.89 -1.47
N VAL A 99 13.28 -41.92 -1.63
CA VAL A 99 14.13 -40.73 -1.41
C VAL A 99 13.82 -39.64 -2.44
N LEU A 100 13.64 -40.01 -3.71
CA LEU A 100 13.28 -39.05 -4.75
C LEU A 100 11.90 -38.44 -4.48
N ASN A 101 10.92 -39.25 -4.09
CA ASN A 101 9.57 -38.79 -3.81
C ASN A 101 9.54 -37.86 -2.58
N ARG A 102 10.22 -38.23 -1.49
CA ARG A 102 10.38 -37.35 -0.31
C ARG A 102 11.06 -36.02 -0.67
N ARG A 103 12.06 -36.02 -1.58
CA ARG A 103 12.71 -34.79 -2.05
C ARG A 103 11.79 -33.93 -2.92
N LEU A 104 10.98 -34.54 -3.78
CA LEU A 104 9.99 -33.84 -4.60
C LEU A 104 8.90 -33.23 -3.73
N GLU A 105 8.36 -33.97 -2.77
CA GLU A 105 7.38 -33.47 -1.81
C GLU A 105 7.94 -32.37 -0.93
N ALA A 106 9.19 -32.48 -0.47
CA ALA A 106 9.85 -31.43 0.30
C ALA A 106 10.09 -30.17 -0.55
N ARG A 107 10.42 -30.32 -1.84
CA ARG A 107 10.53 -29.18 -2.77
C ARG A 107 9.18 -28.53 -3.06
N ALA A 108 8.13 -29.33 -3.25
CA ALA A 108 6.77 -28.85 -3.47
C ALA A 108 6.26 -28.07 -2.25
N ARG A 109 6.41 -28.62 -1.03
CA ARG A 109 6.04 -27.94 0.22
C ARG A 109 6.80 -26.64 0.43
N ARG A 110 8.11 -26.61 0.12
CA ARG A 110 8.90 -25.38 0.18
C ARG A 110 8.47 -24.35 -0.85
N ALA A 111 8.12 -24.78 -2.06
CA ALA A 111 7.63 -23.90 -3.11
C ALA A 111 6.24 -23.33 -2.77
N GLU A 112 5.35 -24.14 -2.20
CA GLU A 112 4.03 -23.70 -1.72
C GLU A 112 4.16 -22.72 -0.56
N ALA A 113 4.94 -23.05 0.47
CA ALA A 113 5.18 -22.15 1.61
C ALA A 113 5.81 -20.81 1.17
N ALA A 114 6.80 -20.86 0.27
CA ALA A 114 7.39 -19.64 -0.30
C ALA A 114 6.38 -18.85 -1.15
N ALA A 115 5.47 -19.52 -1.86
CA ALA A 115 4.42 -18.85 -2.63
C ALA A 115 3.36 -18.21 -1.73
N GLU A 116 2.97 -18.86 -0.63
CA GLU A 116 2.06 -18.28 0.38
C GLU A 116 2.70 -17.09 1.08
N GLU A 117 3.96 -17.20 1.49
CA GLU A 117 4.70 -16.10 2.11
C GLU A 117 4.88 -14.94 1.13
N ALA A 118 5.24 -15.20 -0.13
CA ALA A 118 5.32 -14.18 -1.17
C ALA A 118 3.96 -13.52 -1.43
N ARG A 119 2.85 -14.28 -1.47
CA ARG A 119 1.48 -13.73 -1.59
C ARG A 119 1.11 -12.88 -0.38
N PHE A 120 1.45 -13.32 0.82
CA PHE A 120 1.22 -12.57 2.05
C PHE A 120 1.98 -11.24 2.04
N TRP A 121 3.26 -11.25 1.68
CA TRP A 121 4.07 -10.03 1.57
C TRP A 121 3.63 -9.13 0.41
N LEU A 122 3.21 -9.69 -0.73
CA LEU A 122 2.62 -8.93 -1.83
C LEU A 122 1.34 -8.23 -1.38
N ALA A 123 0.42 -8.94 -0.72
CA ALA A 123 -0.81 -8.35 -0.17
C ALA A 123 -0.51 -7.27 0.88
N LYS A 124 0.52 -7.47 1.72
CA LYS A 124 0.98 -6.45 2.67
C LYS A 124 1.60 -5.24 1.99
N ALA A 125 2.35 -5.42 0.90
CA ALA A 125 2.93 -4.32 0.12
C ALA A 125 1.84 -3.55 -0.66
N GLU A 126 0.84 -4.24 -1.20
CA GLU A 126 -0.35 -3.64 -1.83
C GLU A 126 -1.12 -2.77 -0.82
N GLN A 127 -1.36 -3.31 0.38
CA GLN A 127 -2.04 -2.59 1.47
C GLN A 127 -1.23 -1.40 1.98
N ALA A 128 0.09 -1.52 2.10
CA ALA A 128 0.98 -0.47 2.58
C ALA A 128 1.18 0.67 1.55
N GLY A 129 1.05 0.38 0.26
CA GLY A 129 1.22 1.35 -0.82
C GLY A 129 -0.07 1.99 -1.35
N HIS A 130 -1.24 1.64 -0.81
CA HIS A 130 -2.55 2.01 -1.39
C HIS A 130 -2.63 1.67 -2.89
N VAL A 131 -2.08 0.50 -3.26
CA VAL A 131 -1.99 0.01 -4.63
C VAL A 131 -3.04 -1.08 -4.82
N GLY A 132 -4.08 -0.78 -5.59
CA GLY A 132 -5.06 -1.78 -5.99
C GLY A 132 -4.78 -2.31 -7.38
N HIS A 133 -4.88 -3.63 -7.57
CA HIS A 133 -4.81 -4.25 -8.88
C HIS A 133 -6.22 -4.47 -9.47
N TRP A 134 -6.30 -4.44 -10.79
CA TRP A 134 -7.51 -4.75 -11.54
C TRP A 134 -7.15 -5.50 -12.83
N ARG A 135 -8.09 -6.31 -13.33
CA ARG A 135 -7.95 -7.05 -14.58
C ARG A 135 -9.25 -7.00 -15.37
N LEU A 136 -9.13 -6.68 -16.66
CA LEU A 136 -10.19 -6.71 -17.64
C LEU A 136 -9.92 -7.87 -18.61
N ALA A 137 -10.69 -8.95 -18.49
CA ALA A 137 -10.58 -10.10 -19.40
C ALA A 137 -11.26 -9.81 -20.74
N VAL A 138 -10.62 -10.23 -21.83
CA VAL A 138 -11.15 -10.17 -23.20
C VAL A 138 -11.00 -11.53 -23.90
N PRO A 139 -11.94 -11.93 -24.77
CA PRO A 139 -13.19 -11.25 -25.10
C PRO A 139 -14.23 -11.36 -23.96
N GLY A 140 -15.13 -10.37 -23.83
CA GLY A 140 -16.22 -10.37 -22.84
C GLY A 140 -16.18 -9.28 -21.77
N GLN A 141 -15.11 -8.48 -21.72
CA GLN A 141 -14.97 -7.28 -20.86
C GLN A 141 -15.33 -7.52 -19.39
N THR A 142 -14.92 -8.68 -18.86
CA THR A 142 -15.13 -9.00 -17.44
C THR A 142 -14.10 -8.27 -16.60
N LEU A 143 -14.54 -7.24 -15.88
CA LEU A 143 -13.70 -6.43 -15.00
C LEU A 143 -13.67 -7.05 -13.59
N THR A 144 -12.46 -7.21 -13.07
CA THR A 144 -12.18 -7.73 -11.73
C THR A 144 -11.31 -6.75 -10.98
N TRP A 145 -11.64 -6.50 -9.72
CA TRP A 145 -10.98 -5.56 -8.82
C TRP A 145 -10.48 -6.29 -7.59
N SER A 146 -9.31 -5.89 -7.10
CA SER A 146 -8.89 -6.19 -5.73
C SER A 146 -9.68 -5.37 -4.72
N ASP A 147 -9.66 -5.80 -3.45
CA ASP A 147 -10.29 -5.09 -2.33
C ASP A 147 -9.78 -3.65 -2.18
N GLU A 148 -8.52 -3.40 -2.52
CA GLU A 148 -7.96 -2.05 -2.50
C GLU A 148 -8.60 -1.15 -3.57
N VAL A 149 -8.84 -1.65 -4.78
CA VAL A 149 -9.53 -0.86 -5.82
C VAL A 149 -10.95 -0.49 -5.36
N PHE A 150 -11.67 -1.43 -4.73
CA PHE A 150 -12.97 -1.11 -4.12
C PHE A 150 -12.82 0.01 -3.07
N ARG A 151 -11.83 -0.06 -2.19
CA ARG A 151 -11.56 0.97 -1.18
C ARG A 151 -11.19 2.32 -1.77
N ILE A 152 -10.36 2.35 -2.82
CA ILE A 152 -10.00 3.57 -3.55
C ILE A 152 -11.25 4.22 -4.15
N HIS A 153 -12.18 3.42 -4.67
CA HIS A 153 -13.49 3.87 -5.16
C HIS A 153 -14.52 4.21 -4.07
N GLY A 154 -14.24 3.92 -2.79
CA GLY A 154 -15.21 4.11 -1.70
C GLY A 154 -16.38 3.13 -1.75
N LEU A 155 -16.18 1.95 -2.34
CA LEU A 155 -17.18 0.90 -2.53
C LEU A 155 -16.80 -0.36 -1.74
N TRP A 156 -17.78 -1.25 -1.53
CA TRP A 156 -17.60 -2.52 -0.85
C TRP A 156 -17.91 -3.68 -1.80
N HIS A 157 -17.03 -4.69 -1.87
CA HIS A 157 -17.12 -5.81 -2.83
C HIS A 157 -18.39 -6.66 -2.67
N GLU A 158 -19.03 -6.63 -1.50
CA GLU A 158 -20.24 -7.39 -1.19
C GLU A 158 -21.48 -6.86 -1.92
N HIS A 159 -21.51 -5.57 -2.25
CA HIS A 159 -22.68 -4.90 -2.80
C HIS A 159 -22.49 -4.36 -4.22
N TYR A 160 -21.29 -4.51 -4.79
CA TYR A 160 -20.97 -3.94 -6.10
C TYR A 160 -20.26 -4.95 -7.01
N ARG A 161 -20.74 -5.04 -8.25
CA ARG A 161 -20.09 -5.79 -9.33
C ARG A 161 -19.57 -4.78 -10.36
N PRO A 162 -18.24 -4.63 -10.49
CA PRO A 162 -17.69 -3.61 -11.38
C PRO A 162 -17.98 -3.97 -12.85
N ARG A 163 -18.52 -3.00 -13.58
CA ARG A 163 -18.63 -3.02 -15.04
C ARG A 163 -17.72 -1.93 -15.59
N LEU A 164 -17.17 -2.16 -16.79
CA LEU A 164 -16.24 -1.23 -17.40
C LEU A 164 -16.83 0.18 -17.54
N ASP A 165 -18.06 0.30 -18.05
CA ASP A 165 -18.73 1.60 -18.23
C ASP A 165 -18.95 2.33 -16.89
N SER A 166 -19.38 1.61 -15.86
CA SER A 166 -19.60 2.17 -14.53
C SER A 166 -18.28 2.58 -13.85
N ALA A 167 -17.20 1.82 -14.07
CA ALA A 167 -15.87 2.16 -13.59
C ALA A 167 -15.35 3.45 -14.25
N LEU A 168 -15.53 3.59 -15.57
CA LEU A 168 -15.12 4.79 -16.31
C LEU A 168 -15.94 6.03 -15.91
N ALA A 169 -17.22 5.87 -15.61
CA ALA A 169 -18.10 6.95 -15.15
C ALA A 169 -17.73 7.50 -13.76
N ALA A 170 -16.96 6.76 -12.96
CA ALA A 170 -16.47 7.23 -11.66
C ALA A 170 -15.34 8.28 -11.79
N PHE A 171 -14.67 8.35 -12.94
CA PHE A 171 -13.66 9.37 -13.20
C PHE A 171 -14.31 10.70 -13.63
N HIS A 172 -13.56 11.79 -13.53
CA HIS A 172 -13.96 13.06 -14.13
C HIS A 172 -14.28 12.84 -15.63
N PRO A 173 -15.33 13.46 -16.22
CA PRO A 173 -15.81 13.12 -17.56
C PRO A 173 -14.73 13.12 -18.66
N LEU A 174 -13.81 14.10 -18.63
CA LEU A 174 -12.68 14.16 -19.56
C LEU A 174 -11.66 13.03 -19.33
N ASP A 175 -11.41 12.65 -18.08
CA ASP A 175 -10.48 11.58 -17.73
C ASP A 175 -11.07 10.21 -18.08
N GLY A 176 -12.36 9.98 -17.78
CA GLY A 176 -13.05 8.73 -18.12
C GLY A 176 -13.05 8.47 -19.63
N ALA A 177 -13.34 9.51 -20.44
CA ALA A 177 -13.28 9.41 -21.90
C ALA A 177 -11.87 9.07 -22.41
N ARG A 178 -10.84 9.72 -21.84
CA ARG A 178 -9.44 9.48 -22.17
C ARG A 178 -8.98 8.06 -21.80
N ILE A 179 -9.28 7.60 -20.58
CA ILE A 179 -8.95 6.24 -20.13
C ILE A 179 -9.68 5.20 -20.99
N GLY A 180 -10.95 5.43 -21.32
CA GLY A 180 -11.71 4.53 -22.19
C GLY A 180 -11.15 4.43 -23.62
N ALA A 181 -10.56 5.51 -24.15
CA ALA A 181 -9.86 5.48 -25.44
C ALA A 181 -8.55 4.68 -25.36
N LEU A 182 -7.74 4.92 -24.31
CA LEU A 182 -6.49 4.18 -24.08
C LEU A 182 -6.73 2.68 -23.88
N LEU A 183 -7.78 2.31 -23.12
CA LEU A 183 -8.15 0.91 -22.92
C LEU A 183 -8.53 0.24 -24.23
N ARG A 184 -9.30 0.90 -25.11
CA ARG A 184 -9.63 0.35 -26.43
C ARG A 184 -8.40 0.13 -27.28
N GLU A 185 -7.50 1.12 -27.33
CA GLU A 185 -6.25 0.99 -28.08
C GLU A 185 -5.39 -0.18 -27.58
N VAL A 186 -5.23 -0.33 -26.27
CA VAL A 186 -4.47 -1.44 -25.68
C VAL A 186 -5.15 -2.79 -25.87
N MET A 187 -6.48 -2.86 -25.87
CA MET A 187 -7.21 -4.10 -26.19
C MET A 187 -7.01 -4.53 -27.65
N GLU A 188 -6.97 -3.58 -28.59
CA GLU A 188 -6.87 -3.85 -30.03
C GLU A 188 -5.42 -4.11 -30.48
N LYS A 189 -4.49 -3.25 -30.08
CA LYS A 189 -3.10 -3.26 -30.56
C LYS A 189 -2.15 -3.93 -29.57
N GLY A 190 -2.55 -4.07 -28.31
CA GLY A 190 -1.66 -4.36 -27.19
C GLY A 190 -0.88 -3.13 -26.73
N GLY A 191 0.09 -3.34 -25.83
CA GLY A 191 0.93 -2.26 -25.28
C GLY A 191 0.61 -1.94 -23.82
N GLU A 192 0.99 -0.75 -23.39
CA GLU A 192 0.83 -0.25 -22.02
C GLU A 192 0.39 1.22 -21.99
N PHE A 193 -0.18 1.66 -20.87
CA PHE A 193 -0.45 3.07 -20.61
C PHE A 193 -0.17 3.44 -19.15
N ASP A 194 0.23 4.69 -18.93
CA ASP A 194 0.32 5.36 -17.62
C ASP A 194 -0.45 6.67 -17.68
N VAL A 195 -1.43 6.84 -16.80
CA VAL A 195 -2.28 8.02 -16.77
C VAL A 195 -2.65 8.42 -15.35
N THR A 196 -2.49 9.71 -15.05
CA THR A 196 -3.11 10.32 -13.87
C THR A 196 -4.53 10.74 -14.18
N ALA A 197 -5.47 10.42 -13.29
CA ALA A 197 -6.86 10.84 -13.38
C ALA A 197 -7.44 11.25 -12.03
N LYS A 198 -8.52 12.06 -12.08
CA LYS A 198 -9.33 12.38 -10.91
C LYS A 198 -10.50 11.41 -10.82
N LEU A 199 -10.57 10.71 -9.70
CA LEU A 199 -11.64 9.79 -9.36
C LEU A 199 -12.61 10.47 -8.38
N ARG A 200 -13.91 10.42 -8.67
CA ARG A 200 -14.97 10.91 -7.77
C ARG A 200 -15.68 9.71 -7.14
N ARG A 201 -15.61 9.64 -5.82
CA ARG A 201 -16.30 8.63 -5.01
C ARG A 201 -17.81 8.91 -4.91
N PRO A 202 -18.64 7.92 -4.53
CA PRO A 202 -20.07 8.12 -4.31
C PRO A 202 -20.42 9.18 -3.26
N ASP A 203 -19.57 9.36 -2.24
CA ASP A 203 -19.69 10.38 -1.18
C ASP A 203 -19.31 11.80 -1.66
N GLY A 204 -18.88 11.95 -2.92
CA GLY A 204 -18.43 13.21 -3.51
C GLY A 204 -16.95 13.52 -3.29
N GLU A 205 -16.20 12.71 -2.53
CA GLU A 205 -14.77 12.91 -2.33
C GLU A 205 -14.00 12.71 -3.65
N ILE A 206 -13.04 13.60 -3.92
CA ILE A 206 -12.16 13.51 -5.10
C ILE A 206 -10.80 12.93 -4.69
N ARG A 207 -10.42 11.83 -5.33
CA ARG A 207 -9.12 11.18 -5.22
C ARG A 207 -8.29 11.40 -6.48
N ASN A 208 -6.99 11.65 -6.33
CA ASN A 208 -6.03 11.65 -7.43
C ASN A 208 -5.43 10.25 -7.52
N VAL A 209 -5.66 9.59 -8.65
CA VAL A 209 -5.18 8.22 -8.86
C VAL A 209 -4.26 8.16 -10.07
N VAL A 210 -3.27 7.29 -9.99
CA VAL A 210 -2.41 6.92 -11.11
C VAL A 210 -2.81 5.52 -11.56
N LEU A 211 -3.16 5.37 -12.83
CA LEU A 211 -3.45 4.08 -13.45
C LEU A 211 -2.30 3.69 -14.37
N ARG A 212 -1.77 2.49 -14.15
CA ARG A 212 -0.77 1.86 -15.02
C ARG A 212 -1.30 0.52 -15.45
N ALA A 213 -1.32 0.25 -16.75
CA ALA A 213 -1.83 -1.02 -17.26
C ALA A 213 -1.05 -1.51 -18.47
N GLN A 214 -1.07 -2.81 -18.67
CA GLN A 214 -0.46 -3.50 -19.79
C GLN A 214 -1.39 -4.58 -20.35
N ALA A 215 -1.30 -4.82 -21.66
CA ALA A 215 -1.93 -5.95 -22.31
C ALA A 215 -1.20 -7.26 -21.97
N LEU A 216 -1.98 -8.29 -21.71
CA LEU A 216 -1.52 -9.67 -21.61
C LEU A 216 -1.90 -10.41 -22.88
N ARG A 217 -0.89 -10.96 -23.55
CA ARG A 217 -1.09 -11.77 -24.74
C ARG A 217 -1.18 -13.25 -24.38
N GLY A 218 -2.10 -13.93 -25.04
CA GLY A 218 -2.26 -15.36 -24.99
C GLY A 218 -1.19 -16.10 -25.77
N ARG A 219 -1.28 -17.44 -25.77
CA ARG A 219 -0.34 -18.31 -26.50
C ARG A 219 -0.33 -18.06 -28.01
N PHE A 220 -1.41 -17.51 -28.56
CA PHE A 220 -1.57 -17.25 -29.99
C PHE A 220 -1.25 -15.80 -30.39
N GLY A 221 -0.78 -14.97 -29.46
CA GLY A 221 -0.40 -13.57 -29.71
C GLY A 221 -1.54 -12.56 -29.59
N ASP A 222 -2.78 -13.01 -29.51
CA ASP A 222 -3.97 -12.18 -29.25
C ASP A 222 -3.97 -11.63 -27.82
N VAL A 223 -4.56 -10.46 -27.61
CA VAL A 223 -4.73 -9.89 -26.26
C VAL A 223 -5.86 -10.64 -25.56
N GLU A 224 -5.54 -11.33 -24.44
CA GLU A 224 -6.50 -12.08 -23.61
C GLU A 224 -6.98 -11.28 -22.39
N ALA A 225 -6.20 -10.29 -21.95
CA ALA A 225 -6.61 -9.40 -20.88
C ALA A 225 -5.81 -8.10 -20.90
N VAL A 226 -6.35 -7.09 -20.24
CA VAL A 226 -5.60 -5.93 -19.79
C VAL A 226 -5.54 -6.00 -18.27
N GLN A 227 -4.34 -5.88 -17.70
CA GLN A 227 -4.17 -5.82 -16.25
C GLN A 227 -3.46 -4.54 -15.87
N GLY A 228 -3.80 -4.00 -14.71
CA GLY A 228 -3.19 -2.78 -14.24
C GLY A 228 -3.26 -2.61 -12.74
N VAL A 229 -2.53 -1.60 -12.29
CA VAL A 229 -2.56 -1.09 -10.93
C VAL A 229 -3.19 0.30 -10.92
N MET A 230 -3.85 0.60 -9.82
CA MET A 230 -4.40 1.89 -9.47
C MET A 230 -3.78 2.27 -8.12
N VAL A 231 -3.08 3.40 -8.09
CA VAL A 231 -2.47 3.93 -6.87
C VAL A 231 -3.20 5.18 -6.46
N ASP A 232 -3.69 5.25 -5.22
CA ASP A 232 -4.16 6.51 -4.65
C ASP A 232 -2.94 7.38 -4.29
N VAL A 233 -2.68 8.37 -5.14
CA VAL A 233 -1.61 9.36 -4.90
C VAL A 233 -2.16 10.64 -4.30
N THR A 234 -3.38 10.63 -3.74
CA THR A 234 -3.98 11.84 -3.18
C THR A 234 -3.13 12.43 -2.07
N GLU A 235 -2.62 11.61 -1.15
CA GLU A 235 -1.79 12.08 -0.04
C GLU A 235 -0.39 12.47 -0.50
N THR A 236 0.27 11.63 -1.30
CA THR A 236 1.59 11.93 -1.88
C THR A 236 1.55 13.20 -2.72
N ARG A 237 0.55 13.37 -3.57
CA ARG A 237 0.39 14.58 -4.37
C ARG A 237 0.04 15.78 -3.51
N ARG A 238 -0.78 15.62 -2.46
CA ARG A 238 -1.01 16.71 -1.47
C ARG A 238 0.28 17.13 -0.77
N ALA A 239 1.19 16.18 -0.50
CA ALA A 239 2.52 16.39 0.09
C ALA A 239 3.57 16.90 -0.92
N GLU A 240 3.47 16.57 -2.20
CA GLU A 240 4.32 17.13 -3.26
C GLU A 240 3.89 18.56 -3.61
N THR A 241 2.59 18.86 -3.56
CA THR A 241 2.10 20.25 -3.66
C THR A 241 2.40 21.06 -2.38
N HIS A 242 2.73 20.40 -1.26
CA HIS A 242 3.08 21.03 0.03
C HIS A 242 4.21 20.23 0.72
N PRO A 243 5.48 20.40 0.30
CA PRO A 243 6.61 19.64 0.85
C PRO A 243 6.77 19.84 2.38
N PRO A 244 7.40 18.88 3.10
CA PRO A 244 7.69 19.03 4.51
C PRO A 244 8.53 20.29 4.77
N ALA A 245 8.22 20.97 5.87
CA ALA A 245 8.52 22.37 6.16
C ALA A 245 10.02 22.78 6.30
N HIS A 246 10.97 22.05 5.72
CA HIS A 246 12.41 22.34 5.86
C HIS A 246 13.19 22.11 4.56
N ALA A 247 12.92 22.89 3.52
CA ALA A 247 13.91 23.34 2.52
C ALA A 247 13.19 24.11 1.39
N GLY A 248 13.35 25.44 1.36
CA GLY A 248 12.89 26.27 0.25
C GLY A 248 12.27 27.58 0.72
N LEU A 249 13.09 28.62 0.83
CA LEU A 249 12.64 30.00 0.87
C LEU A 249 12.09 30.39 -0.51
N GLU A 250 10.79 30.23 -0.81
CA GLU A 250 10.19 30.88 -1.99
C GLU A 250 8.72 31.32 -1.78
N ASP A 251 8.56 32.65 -1.85
CA ASP A 251 7.39 33.51 -2.06
C ASP A 251 5.98 33.11 -1.56
N GLY A 252 5.44 33.99 -0.71
CA GLY A 252 4.01 34.11 -0.47
C GLY A 252 3.49 33.50 0.82
N THR A 253 4.32 33.26 1.84
CA THR A 253 3.85 32.95 3.21
C THR A 253 3.31 34.18 3.93
N VAL A 254 3.85 35.36 3.60
CA VAL A 254 3.51 36.65 4.20
C VAL A 254 3.04 37.60 3.10
N ASP A 255 2.01 38.38 3.37
CA ASP A 255 1.57 39.50 2.55
C ASP A 255 2.55 40.66 2.69
N GLU A 256 3.16 41.06 1.58
CA GLU A 256 4.21 42.10 1.55
C GLU A 256 3.73 43.47 2.04
N LEU A 257 2.44 43.77 1.90
CA LEU A 257 1.91 45.07 2.32
C LEU A 257 1.74 45.14 3.83
N THR A 258 1.14 44.13 4.45
CA THR A 258 0.69 44.17 5.85
C THR A 258 1.60 43.40 6.81
N GLY A 259 2.49 42.55 6.28
CA GLY A 259 3.29 41.63 7.09
C GLY A 259 2.49 40.50 7.74
N LEU A 260 1.19 40.41 7.48
CA LEU A 260 0.33 39.31 7.92
C LEU A 260 0.56 38.08 7.05
N LEU A 261 0.12 36.90 7.50
CA LEU A 261 0.21 35.73 6.64
C LEU A 261 -0.64 35.90 5.38
N SER A 262 -0.25 35.24 4.30
CA SER A 262 -1.02 35.30 3.06
C SER A 262 -2.30 34.46 3.14
N ARG A 263 -3.23 34.73 2.22
CA ARG A 263 -4.40 33.87 2.01
C ARG A 263 -4.01 32.40 1.75
N LYS A 264 -2.95 32.16 0.99
CA LYS A 264 -2.45 30.79 0.73
C LYS A 264 -2.08 30.08 2.03
N GLN A 265 -1.40 30.78 2.94
CA GLN A 265 -1.03 30.23 4.24
C GLN A 265 -2.26 30.03 5.14
N PHE A 266 -3.23 30.94 5.07
CA PHE A 266 -4.51 30.79 5.76
C PHE A 266 -5.27 29.54 5.30
N ASP A 267 -5.46 29.35 3.99
CA ASP A 267 -6.21 28.22 3.43
C ASP A 267 -5.58 26.88 3.83
N ALA A 268 -4.24 26.80 3.81
CA ALA A 268 -3.49 25.63 4.28
C ALA A 268 -3.71 25.38 5.79
N SER A 269 -3.63 26.44 6.60
CA SER A 269 -3.77 26.33 8.06
C SER A 269 -5.20 26.00 8.49
N LEU A 270 -6.20 26.57 7.81
CA LEU A 270 -7.61 26.26 8.02
C LEU A 270 -7.90 24.78 7.76
N GLY A 271 -7.40 24.24 6.65
CA GLY A 271 -7.58 22.81 6.33
C GLY A 271 -6.93 21.88 7.36
N TYR A 272 -5.75 22.25 7.88
CA TYR A 272 -5.05 21.49 8.90
C TYR A 272 -5.77 21.56 10.27
N GLU A 273 -6.06 22.77 10.75
CA GLU A 273 -6.70 22.97 12.06
C GLU A 273 -8.13 22.44 12.09
N PHE A 274 -8.88 22.50 10.98
CA PHE A 274 -10.22 21.92 10.90
C PHE A 274 -10.18 20.40 11.10
N LYS A 275 -9.28 19.69 10.41
CA LYS A 275 -9.10 18.24 10.62
C LYS A 275 -8.69 17.92 12.05
N ARG A 276 -7.83 18.76 12.65
CA ARG A 276 -7.39 18.61 14.03
C ARG A 276 -8.55 18.82 15.02
N ALA A 277 -9.38 19.84 14.79
CA ALA A 277 -10.58 20.15 15.58
C ALA A 277 -11.59 19.00 15.54
N VAL A 278 -11.89 18.48 14.34
CA VAL A 278 -12.76 17.30 14.14
C VAL A 278 -12.25 16.09 14.93
N ARG A 279 -10.96 15.76 14.80
CA ARG A 279 -10.36 14.60 15.49
C ARG A 279 -10.33 14.75 17.02
N SER A 280 -10.07 15.96 17.50
CA SER A 280 -9.98 16.24 18.94
C SER A 280 -11.32 16.56 19.57
N LYS A 281 -12.39 16.72 18.78
CA LYS A 281 -13.71 17.20 19.22
C LYS A 281 -13.63 18.53 19.98
N MET A 282 -12.70 19.39 19.55
CA MET A 282 -12.49 20.72 20.13
C MET A 282 -12.99 21.79 19.17
N PRO A 283 -13.44 22.96 19.67
CA PRO A 283 -13.97 24.00 18.82
C PRO A 283 -12.88 24.69 18.01
N LEU A 284 -13.25 25.24 16.86
CA LEU A 284 -12.38 26.05 16.00
C LEU A 284 -13.11 27.32 15.58
N GLY A 285 -12.58 28.47 16.01
CA GLY A 285 -13.13 29.78 15.70
C GLY A 285 -12.50 30.37 14.45
N LEU A 286 -13.30 31.09 13.67
CA LEU A 286 -12.87 31.89 12.54
C LEU A 286 -13.52 33.27 12.61
N VAL A 287 -12.72 34.31 12.43
CA VAL A 287 -13.20 35.68 12.28
C VAL A 287 -12.74 36.22 10.93
N LEU A 288 -13.67 36.81 10.18
CA LEU A 288 -13.34 37.67 9.04
C LEU A 288 -13.61 39.12 9.43
N ILE A 289 -12.65 39.99 9.17
CA ILE A 289 -12.67 41.40 9.56
C ILE A 289 -12.47 42.25 8.30
N GLU A 290 -13.25 43.31 8.14
CA GLU A 290 -13.06 44.31 7.09
C GLU A 290 -13.06 45.73 7.65
N ILE A 291 -12.26 46.61 7.04
CA ILE A 291 -12.30 48.05 7.29
C ILE A 291 -13.57 48.65 6.70
N ASP A 292 -14.37 49.30 7.55
CA ASP A 292 -15.61 49.91 7.11
C ASP A 292 -15.35 51.03 6.11
N GLN A 293 -16.13 51.03 5.01
CA GLN A 293 -16.08 52.04 3.95
C GLN A 293 -14.68 52.26 3.31
N PHE A 294 -13.79 51.25 3.34
CA PHE A 294 -12.42 51.38 2.86
C PHE A 294 -12.28 51.86 1.40
N ALA A 295 -13.22 51.49 0.53
CA ALA A 295 -13.26 51.96 -0.85
C ALA A 295 -13.40 53.49 -0.95
N ARG A 296 -14.21 54.11 -0.08
CA ARG A 296 -14.40 55.57 -0.01
C ARG A 296 -13.17 56.26 0.56
N TYR A 297 -12.58 55.68 1.61
CA TYR A 297 -11.30 56.13 2.17
C TYR A 297 -10.20 56.18 1.08
N THR A 298 -10.09 55.10 0.30
CA THR A 298 -9.12 55.00 -0.81
C THR A 298 -9.38 56.05 -1.89
N ALA A 299 -10.64 56.29 -2.25
CA ALA A 299 -11.02 57.28 -3.26
C ALA A 299 -10.63 58.71 -2.84
N ARG A 300 -10.71 59.02 -1.55
CA ARG A 300 -10.42 60.37 -1.02
C ARG A 300 -8.94 60.62 -0.75
N HIS A 301 -8.26 59.68 -0.09
CA HIS A 301 -6.87 59.87 0.35
C HIS A 301 -5.82 59.29 -0.60
N GLY A 302 -6.28 58.60 -1.65
CA GLY A 302 -5.43 57.94 -2.62
C GLY A 302 -4.79 56.65 -2.10
N ARG A 303 -4.22 55.89 -3.04
CA ARG A 303 -3.71 54.54 -2.79
C ARG A 303 -2.58 54.48 -1.76
N LYS A 304 -1.67 55.47 -1.74
CA LYS A 304 -0.54 55.47 -0.79
C LYS A 304 -1.01 55.55 0.67
N SER A 305 -2.02 56.38 0.94
CA SER A 305 -2.61 56.53 2.27
C SER A 305 -3.41 55.29 2.67
N ALA A 306 -4.15 54.69 1.72
CA ALA A 306 -4.84 53.42 1.93
C ALA A 306 -3.86 52.27 2.26
N ASP A 307 -2.72 52.20 1.59
CA ASP A 307 -1.66 51.23 1.87
C ASP A 307 -1.03 51.45 3.25
N ALA A 308 -0.83 52.71 3.67
CA ALA A 308 -0.37 53.05 5.02
C ALA A 308 -1.40 52.67 6.09
N CYS A 309 -2.70 52.89 5.83
CA CYS A 309 -3.79 52.45 6.69
C CYS A 309 -3.79 50.92 6.86
N LEU A 310 -3.67 50.16 5.77
CA LEU A 310 -3.61 48.70 5.82
C LEU A 310 -2.39 48.19 6.60
N ARG A 311 -1.24 48.85 6.50
CA ARG A 311 -0.06 48.57 7.33
C ARG A 311 -0.35 48.78 8.82
N GLY A 312 -0.87 49.94 9.19
CA GLY A 312 -1.22 50.25 10.58
C GLY A 312 -2.25 49.29 11.17
N VAL A 313 -3.27 48.93 10.39
CA VAL A 313 -4.26 47.91 10.78
C VAL A 313 -3.59 46.54 10.96
N GLY A 314 -2.72 46.13 10.04
CA GLY A 314 -1.97 44.87 10.15
C GLY A 314 -1.10 44.81 11.41
N GLU A 315 -0.44 45.91 11.76
CA GLU A 315 0.36 46.04 12.99
C GLU A 315 -0.52 45.98 14.26
N ALA A 316 -1.64 46.71 14.28
CA ALA A 316 -2.57 46.70 15.41
C ALA A 316 -3.17 45.31 15.64
N VAL A 317 -3.60 44.62 14.57
CA VAL A 317 -4.10 43.24 14.66
C VAL A 317 -2.99 42.30 15.16
N ARG A 318 -1.74 42.52 14.74
CA ARG A 318 -0.60 41.73 15.21
C ARG A 318 -0.31 41.93 16.70
N ALA A 319 -0.49 43.13 17.20
CA ALA A 319 -0.23 43.49 18.59
C ALA A 319 -1.25 42.92 19.59
N VAL A 320 -2.44 42.50 19.12
CA VAL A 320 -3.45 41.89 20.00
C VAL A 320 -2.91 40.58 20.59
N PRO A 321 -2.86 40.44 21.94
CA PRO A 321 -2.39 39.23 22.61
C PRO A 321 -3.21 38.02 22.22
N ARG A 322 -2.52 36.94 21.87
CA ARG A 322 -3.10 35.73 21.28
C ARG A 322 -2.52 34.47 21.90
N ARG A 323 -3.28 33.38 21.85
CA ARG A 323 -2.84 32.06 22.31
C ARG A 323 -1.86 31.47 21.30
N THR A 324 -0.99 30.58 21.78
CA THR A 324 -0.12 29.78 20.91
C THR A 324 -0.98 28.96 19.95
N GLY A 325 -0.86 29.23 18.65
CA GLY A 325 -1.64 28.59 17.60
C GLY A 325 -2.67 29.50 16.92
N ASP A 326 -3.00 30.66 17.48
CA ASP A 326 -3.84 31.65 16.81
C ASP A 326 -3.10 32.23 15.59
N LEU A 327 -3.81 32.35 14.48
CA LEU A 327 -3.25 32.74 13.21
C LEU A 327 -3.98 33.95 12.65
N VAL A 328 -3.25 34.91 12.09
CA VAL A 328 -3.81 36.06 11.38
C VAL A 328 -3.23 36.14 9.98
N ALA A 329 -4.11 36.30 9.01
CA ALA A 329 -3.76 36.40 7.61
C ALA A 329 -4.54 37.51 6.92
N ARG A 330 -3.92 38.10 5.90
CA ARG A 330 -4.64 38.92 4.93
C ARG A 330 -5.39 37.99 3.98
N TYR A 331 -6.70 37.97 4.09
CA TYR A 331 -7.59 37.05 3.37
C TYR A 331 -7.93 37.56 1.97
N SER A 332 -8.16 38.88 1.85
CA SER A 332 -8.42 39.53 0.57
C SER A 332 -7.76 40.90 0.52
N LYS A 333 -8.11 41.72 -0.48
CA LYS A 333 -7.54 43.08 -0.59
C LYS A 333 -7.88 43.95 0.62
N THR A 334 -9.02 43.71 1.25
CA THR A 334 -9.61 44.50 2.35
C THR A 334 -9.90 43.68 3.60
N GLU A 335 -9.94 42.34 3.48
CA GLU A 335 -10.34 41.46 4.58
C GLU A 335 -9.13 40.81 5.25
N ILE A 336 -9.21 40.70 6.57
CA ILE A 336 -8.27 40.01 7.44
C ILE A 336 -8.99 38.83 8.07
N ALA A 337 -8.38 37.64 8.00
CA ALA A 337 -8.87 36.44 8.66
C ALA A 337 -8.08 36.17 9.93
N VAL A 338 -8.81 35.75 10.97
CA VAL A 338 -8.25 35.31 12.26
C VAL A 338 -8.75 33.89 12.53
N LEU A 339 -7.83 32.93 12.56
CA LEU A 339 -8.11 31.53 12.86
C LEU A 339 -7.72 31.25 14.31
N LEU A 340 -8.65 30.69 15.08
CA LEU A 340 -8.58 30.58 16.54
C LEU A 340 -8.82 29.12 16.97
N PRO A 341 -7.77 28.29 17.05
CA PRO A 341 -7.90 26.93 17.56
C PRO A 341 -8.40 26.93 19.01
N LEU A 342 -9.28 25.98 19.35
CA LEU A 342 -9.85 25.83 20.69
C LEU A 342 -10.69 27.03 21.14
N ALA A 343 -11.27 27.77 20.20
CA ALA A 343 -12.19 28.88 20.46
C ALA A 343 -13.57 28.55 19.88
N ASP A 344 -14.61 28.76 20.69
CA ASP A 344 -16.00 28.73 20.25
C ASP A 344 -16.39 30.09 19.63
N ALA A 345 -17.66 30.23 19.23
CA ALA A 345 -18.14 31.46 18.60
C ALA A 345 -18.03 32.68 19.55
N ALA A 346 -18.12 32.45 20.86
CA ALA A 346 -18.00 33.51 21.85
C ALA A 346 -16.56 33.99 22.02
N GLY A 347 -15.61 33.06 22.08
CA GLY A 347 -14.18 33.34 22.09
C GLY A 347 -13.73 34.04 20.81
N ALA A 348 -14.27 33.62 19.65
CA ALA A 348 -13.99 34.25 18.37
C ALA A 348 -14.46 35.71 18.33
N GLU A 349 -15.70 35.99 18.77
CA GLU A 349 -16.19 37.37 18.86
C GLU A 349 -15.36 38.22 19.83
N CYS A 350 -14.97 37.67 20.99
CA CYS A 350 -14.15 38.39 21.97
C CYS A 350 -12.81 38.84 21.39
N VAL A 351 -12.15 37.98 20.59
CA VAL A 351 -10.90 38.35 19.90
C VAL A 351 -11.16 39.41 18.83
N ALA A 352 -12.23 39.26 18.05
CA ALA A 352 -12.61 40.24 17.03
C ALA A 352 -12.87 41.62 17.64
N GLN A 353 -13.53 41.69 18.80
CA GLN A 353 -13.82 42.93 19.51
C GLN A 353 -12.54 43.62 19.98
N LYS A 354 -11.59 42.86 20.53
CA LYS A 354 -10.27 43.39 20.93
C LYS A 354 -9.50 43.95 19.74
N ILE A 355 -9.60 43.31 18.57
CA ILE A 355 -9.00 43.81 17.33
C ILE A 355 -9.66 45.11 16.88
N ALA A 356 -11.00 45.18 16.91
CA ALA A 356 -11.73 46.39 16.58
C ALA A 356 -11.36 47.56 17.50
N GLU A 357 -11.23 47.31 18.81
CA GLU A 357 -10.77 48.30 19.80
C GLU A 357 -9.33 48.76 19.54
N ALA A 358 -8.41 47.82 19.25
CA ALA A 358 -7.02 48.15 18.93
C ALA A 358 -6.89 49.02 17.68
N VAL A 359 -7.70 48.77 16.65
CA VAL A 359 -7.71 49.60 15.44
C VAL A 359 -8.37 50.95 15.69
N ARG A 360 -9.46 51.01 16.47
CA ARG A 360 -10.08 52.28 16.87
C ARG A 360 -9.08 53.15 17.66
N ALA A 361 -8.21 52.55 18.47
CA ALA A 361 -7.17 53.23 19.21
C ALA A 361 -6.05 53.84 18.34
N LEU A 362 -5.91 53.43 17.07
CA LEU A 362 -5.02 54.12 16.12
C LEU A 362 -5.49 55.54 15.80
N ALA A 363 -6.76 55.87 16.12
CA ALA A 363 -7.37 57.18 15.90
C ALA A 363 -7.20 57.69 14.46
N LEU A 364 -7.24 56.78 13.48
CA LEU A 364 -7.18 57.15 12.07
C LEU A 364 -8.48 57.87 11.69
N PRO A 365 -8.40 59.06 11.04
CA PRO A 365 -9.59 59.80 10.65
C PRO A 365 -10.46 58.98 9.70
N ASP A 366 -11.76 58.88 10.01
CA ASP A 366 -12.77 58.52 9.02
C ASP A 366 -13.30 59.81 8.40
N ASP A 367 -12.62 60.29 7.36
CA ASP A 367 -13.03 61.49 6.62
C ASP A 367 -14.42 61.39 5.97
N VAL A 368 -15.08 60.22 6.03
CA VAL A 368 -16.42 59.98 5.47
C VAL A 368 -17.52 60.27 6.50
N ARG A 369 -17.23 60.18 7.80
CA ARG A 369 -18.13 60.57 8.89
C ARG A 369 -17.56 61.83 9.55
N GLU A 370 -18.32 62.92 9.64
CA GLU A 370 -17.83 64.14 10.31
C GLU A 370 -17.38 63.84 11.75
N GLY A 371 -16.07 64.00 12.00
CA GLY A 371 -15.46 63.70 13.31
C GLY A 371 -15.35 62.20 13.64
N GLY A 372 -15.54 61.30 12.68
CA GLY A 372 -15.46 59.86 12.86
C GLY A 372 -14.02 59.32 12.87
N LEU A 373 -13.85 58.17 13.51
CA LEU A 373 -12.63 57.36 13.43
C LEU A 373 -12.88 56.17 12.52
N LEU A 374 -11.83 55.66 11.88
CA LEU A 374 -11.90 54.47 11.04
C LEU A 374 -12.26 53.24 11.91
N THR A 375 -13.31 52.53 11.50
CA THR A 375 -13.85 51.38 12.23
C THR A 375 -13.67 50.08 11.45
N LEU A 376 -13.83 48.96 12.17
CA LEU A 376 -13.82 47.62 11.60
C LEU A 376 -15.15 46.93 11.88
N SER A 377 -15.59 46.14 10.91
CA SER A 377 -16.66 45.15 11.09
C SER A 377 -16.10 43.74 11.09
N GLY A 378 -16.66 42.86 11.92
CA GLY A 378 -16.23 41.48 12.07
C GLY A 378 -17.37 40.47 11.94
N GLY A 379 -17.12 39.35 11.27
CA GLY A 379 -18.00 38.18 11.26
C GLY A 379 -17.31 37.02 11.96
N ALA A 380 -17.85 36.57 13.09
CA ALA A 380 -17.33 35.46 13.87
C ALA A 380 -18.19 34.20 13.66
N ALA A 381 -17.53 33.08 13.37
CA ALA A 381 -18.14 31.76 13.29
C ALA A 381 -17.27 30.74 14.02
N ALA A 382 -17.87 29.63 14.44
CA ALA A 382 -17.12 28.52 15.01
C ALA A 382 -17.66 27.19 14.54
N PHE A 383 -16.74 26.23 14.48
CA PHE A 383 -17.04 24.80 14.46
C PHE A 383 -17.18 24.32 15.91
N SER A 384 -18.30 23.69 16.24
CA SER A 384 -18.63 23.26 17.60
C SER A 384 -18.52 21.74 17.82
N GLY A 385 -18.42 20.93 16.75
CA GLY A 385 -18.29 19.48 16.88
C GLY A 385 -18.53 18.70 15.57
N PRO A 386 -18.29 17.38 15.56
CA PRO A 386 -18.32 16.55 14.34
C PRO A 386 -19.66 16.58 13.57
N ASP A 387 -20.77 16.82 14.26
CA ASP A 387 -22.11 16.88 13.67
C ASP A 387 -22.45 18.27 13.09
N ASP A 388 -21.57 19.27 13.29
CA ASP A 388 -21.82 20.67 12.93
C ASP A 388 -21.39 21.00 11.49
N LEU A 389 -20.18 20.59 11.07
CA LEU A 389 -19.62 20.94 9.76
C LEU A 389 -18.92 19.75 9.09
N TYR A 390 -19.26 19.50 7.83
CA TYR A 390 -18.63 18.47 7.00
C TYR A 390 -17.42 18.96 6.20
N ASN A 391 -17.24 20.28 6.08
CA ASN A 391 -16.14 20.88 5.34
C ASN A 391 -15.65 22.21 5.95
N PRO A 392 -14.36 22.55 5.83
CA PRO A 392 -13.79 23.79 6.36
C PRO A 392 -14.26 25.05 5.62
N GLN A 393 -14.69 24.94 4.36
CA GLN A 393 -15.17 26.07 3.57
C GLN A 393 -16.49 26.63 4.12
N GLU A 394 -17.30 25.79 4.74
CA GLU A 394 -18.55 26.17 5.37
C GLU A 394 -18.31 27.05 6.60
N LEU A 395 -17.23 26.82 7.35
CA LEU A 395 -16.82 27.73 8.43
C LEU A 395 -16.51 29.13 7.89
N THR A 396 -15.81 29.21 6.75
CA THR A 396 -15.58 30.48 6.04
C THR A 396 -16.88 31.10 5.55
N ARG A 397 -17.81 30.30 4.99
CA ARG A 397 -19.12 30.79 4.54
C ARG A 397 -19.92 31.42 5.68
N ARG A 398 -19.95 30.76 6.85
CA ARG A 398 -20.61 31.26 8.07
C ARG A 398 -20.00 32.57 8.56
N ALA A 399 -18.66 32.65 8.60
CA ALA A 399 -17.96 33.89 8.97
C ALA A 399 -18.25 35.03 7.98
N THR A 400 -18.28 34.74 6.68
CA THR A 400 -18.64 35.72 5.62
C THR A 400 -20.09 36.20 5.78
N GLN A 401 -21.03 35.31 6.09
CA GLN A 401 -22.42 35.67 6.32
C GLN A 401 -22.55 36.59 7.54
N ALA A 402 -21.89 36.24 8.65
CA ALA A 402 -21.86 37.09 9.84
C ALA A 402 -21.22 38.47 9.58
N LEU A 403 -20.18 38.54 8.74
CA LEU A 403 -19.57 39.81 8.34
C LEU A 403 -20.51 40.65 7.47
N ALA A 404 -21.29 40.00 6.59
CA ALA A 404 -22.32 40.67 5.81
C ALA A 404 -23.42 41.24 6.72
N ASP A 405 -23.84 40.51 7.76
CA ASP A 405 -24.79 40.98 8.76
C ASP A 405 -24.26 42.22 9.49
N ALA A 406 -22.98 42.22 9.91
CA ALA A 406 -22.34 43.38 10.55
C ALA A 406 -22.37 44.63 9.65
N ARG A 407 -22.15 44.45 8.33
CA ARG A 407 -22.25 45.55 7.35
C ARG A 407 -23.68 46.05 7.20
N LEU A 408 -24.66 45.15 7.17
CA LEU A 408 -26.08 45.49 7.06
C LEU A 408 -26.57 46.29 8.27
N PHE A 409 -26.07 46.00 9.47
CA PHE A 409 -26.41 46.72 10.70
C PHE A 409 -25.65 48.05 10.90
N GLY A 410 -25.00 48.57 9.84
CA GLY A 410 -24.37 49.89 9.84
C GLY A 410 -22.87 49.90 10.11
N GLY A 411 -22.24 48.73 10.20
CA GLY A 411 -20.81 48.57 10.45
C GLY A 411 -20.41 48.78 11.91
N ASP A 412 -19.11 48.97 12.17
CA ASP A 412 -18.50 49.19 13.49
C ASP A 412 -18.91 48.17 14.57
N GLN A 413 -19.07 46.91 14.18
CA GLN A 413 -19.52 45.86 15.09
C GLN A 413 -19.02 44.49 14.67
N VAL A 414 -19.06 43.56 15.63
CA VAL A 414 -18.84 42.14 15.37
C VAL A 414 -20.17 41.43 15.47
N CYS A 415 -20.52 40.65 14.45
CA CYS A 415 -21.68 39.75 14.48
C CYS A 415 -21.19 38.31 14.57
N ARG A 416 -21.91 37.50 15.35
CA ARG A 416 -21.74 36.04 15.37
C ARG A 416 -22.69 35.41 14.37
N TYR A 417 -22.23 34.39 13.67
CA TYR A 417 -23.09 33.52 12.89
C TYR A 417 -24.13 32.86 13.80
N ARG A 418 -25.40 32.97 13.43
CA ARG A 418 -26.51 32.24 14.03
C ARG A 418 -27.16 31.43 12.92
N GLU A 419 -27.36 30.14 13.16
CA GLU A 419 -28.14 29.33 12.25
C GLU A 419 -29.58 29.83 12.31
N THR A 420 -30.11 30.26 11.17
CA THR A 420 -31.49 30.73 11.07
C THR A 420 -32.37 29.51 11.25
N GLU A 421 -32.91 29.30 12.45
CA GLU A 421 -34.05 28.39 12.62
C GLU A 421 -35.20 28.94 11.77
N PHE A 422 -35.43 28.34 10.61
CA PHE A 422 -36.71 28.45 9.95
C PHE A 422 -37.72 27.75 10.87
N THR A 423 -38.31 28.50 11.80
CA THR A 423 -39.58 28.10 12.38
C THR A 423 -40.59 28.11 11.24
N GLU A 424 -40.83 26.93 10.65
CA GLU A 424 -42.05 26.65 9.92
C GLU A 424 -43.21 27.00 10.85
N LYS A 425 -43.88 28.13 10.57
CA LYS A 425 -45.17 28.43 11.17
C LYS A 425 -46.14 27.35 10.68
N ALA A 426 -46.52 26.48 11.62
CA ALA A 426 -47.61 25.52 11.51
C ALA A 426 -48.95 26.19 11.19
#